data_AF-A0A917MXI0-F1
#
_entry.id   AF-A0A917MXI0-F1
#
_cell.length_a   1.000
_cell.length_b   1.000
_cell.length_c   1.000
_cell.angle_alpha   90.00
_cell.angle_beta   90.00
_cell.angle_gamma   90.00
#
_symmetry.space_group_name_H-M   'P 1'
#
loop_
_entity.id
_entity.type
_entity.pdbx_description
1 polymer ?
#
loop_
_entity_poly.entity_id
_entity_poly.type
_entity_poly.pdbx_seq_one_letter_code
_entity_poly.pdbx_strand_id
1 'polypeptide(L)' 'MSLSNSERDLLAREFEENLAQSGLTFEEFRQETGFPEARFLDAFMVFEGCDPADVEFIRGLLEEAVQRAR' A
#
# COMPACT_ATOMS: atom_id res chain seq x y z
N MET A 1 3.73 -16.73 8.13
CA MET A 1 4.64 -15.96 9.01
C MET A 1 4.01 -14.59 9.19
N SER A 2 3.97 -14.05 10.40
CA SER A 2 3.45 -12.70 10.66
C SER A 2 4.61 -11.70 10.68
N LEU A 3 4.44 -10.54 10.06
CA LEU A 3 5.43 -9.47 10.06
C LEU A 3 5.61 -8.90 11.48
N SER A 4 6.86 -8.67 11.87
CA SER A 4 7.19 -7.91 13.09
C SER A 4 6.71 -6.46 12.96
N ASN A 5 6.51 -5.78 14.10
CA ASN A 5 6.13 -4.36 14.10
C ASN A 5 7.08 -3.50 13.26
N SER A 6 8.40 -3.75 13.36
CA SER A 6 9.40 -2.99 12.61
C SER A 6 9.34 -3.24 11.10
N GLU A 7 9.02 -4.45 10.66
CA GLU A 7 8.84 -4.74 9.23
C GLU A 7 7.57 -4.06 8.68
N ARG A 8 6.49 -4.04 9.48
CA ARG A 8 5.26 -3.31 9.11
C ARG A 8 5.50 -1.81 8.99
N ASP A 9 6.20 -1.21 9.94
CA ASP A 9 6.54 0.22 9.89
C ASP A 9 7.43 0.56 8.68
N LEU A 10 8.35 -0.33 8.32
CA LEU A 10 9.19 -0.16 7.12
C LEU A 10 8.37 -0.24 5.84
N LEU A 11 7.48 -1.23 5.70
CA LEU A 11 6.60 -1.38 4.54
C LEU A 11 5.61 -0.22 4.40
N ALA A 12 5.00 0.23 5.49
CA ALA A 12 4.08 1.36 5.47
C ALA A 12 4.79 2.64 4.97
N ARG A 13 6.03 2.87 5.40
CA ARG A 13 6.86 3.98 4.89
C ARG A 13 7.20 3.81 3.41
N GLU A 14 7.56 2.60 2.98
CA GLU A 14 7.80 2.30 1.57
C GLU A 14 6.55 2.63 0.72
N PHE A 15 5.36 2.31 1.23
CA PHE A 15 4.10 2.60 0.54
C PHE A 15 3.82 4.10 0.44
N GLU A 16 4.06 4.86 1.51
CA GLU A 16 3.94 6.33 1.48
C GLU A 16 4.93 6.98 0.50
N GLU A 17 6.18 6.52 0.48
CA GLU A 17 7.21 7.00 -0.45
C GLU A 17 6.85 6.67 -1.91
N ASN A 18 6.38 5.45 -2.18
CA ASN A 18 5.96 5.04 -3.52
C ASN A 18 4.71 5.82 -3.97
N LEU A 19 3.75 6.06 -3.07
CA LEU A 19 2.58 6.88 -3.38
C LEU A 19 3.03 8.30 -3.78
N ALA A 20 3.93 8.91 -3.00
CA ALA A 20 4.48 10.21 -3.33
C ALA A 20 5.24 10.23 -4.68
N GLN A 21 6.00 9.17 -4.99
CA GLN A 21 6.70 9.03 -6.27
C GLN A 21 5.76 8.81 -7.46
N SER A 22 4.63 8.14 -7.26
CA SER A 22 3.63 7.91 -8.30
C SER A 22 2.91 9.20 -8.74
N GLY A 23 2.93 10.24 -7.90
CA GLY A 23 2.19 11.48 -8.12
C GLY A 23 0.68 11.37 -7.88
N LEU A 24 0.19 10.18 -7.49
CA LEU A 24 -1.20 9.97 -7.11
C LEU A 24 -1.46 10.46 -5.68
N THR A 25 -2.67 10.97 -5.45
CA THR A 25 -3.19 11.17 -4.11
C THR A 25 -3.65 9.83 -3.50
N PHE A 26 -3.76 9.80 -2.17
CA PHE A 26 -4.26 8.63 -1.44
C PHE A 26 -5.66 8.20 -1.91
N GLU A 27 -6.55 9.15 -2.19
CA GLU A 27 -7.90 8.84 -2.70
C GLU A 27 -7.88 8.29 -4.13
N GLU A 28 -7.07 8.84 -5.03
CA GLU A 28 -6.94 8.34 -6.40
C GLU A 28 -6.40 6.91 -6.39
N PHE A 29 -5.34 6.67 -5.65
CA PHE A 29 -4.77 5.33 -5.53
C PHE A 29 -5.76 4.34 -4.90
N ARG A 30 -6.49 4.72 -3.84
CA ARG A 30 -7.57 3.89 -3.27
C ARG A 30 -8.63 3.55 -4.32
N GLN A 31 -9.05 4.52 -5.12
CA GLN A 31 -10.03 4.29 -6.18
C GLN A 31 -9.51 3.31 -7.24
N GLU A 32 -8.23 3.38 -7.60
CA GLU A 32 -7.60 2.43 -8.54
C GLU A 32 -7.58 1.00 -7.99
N THR A 33 -7.36 0.82 -6.68
CA THR A 33 -7.36 -0.53 -6.09
C THR A 33 -8.73 -1.21 -6.14
N GLY A 34 -9.83 -0.44 -6.15
CA GLY A 34 -11.20 -0.96 -6.02
C GLY A 34 -11.53 -1.55 -4.64
N PHE A 35 -10.65 -1.40 -3.64
CA PHE A 35 -10.85 -1.98 -2.32
C PHE A 35 -11.86 -1.19 -1.48
N PRO A 36 -12.61 -1.86 -0.59
CA PRO A 36 -13.32 -1.19 0.49
C PRO A 36 -12.34 -0.37 1.33
N GLU A 37 -12.75 0.83 1.74
CA GLU A 37 -11.87 1.79 2.42
C GLU A 37 -11.14 1.20 3.64
N ALA A 38 -11.85 0.48 4.51
CA ALA A 38 -11.24 -0.16 5.68
C ALA A 38 -10.16 -1.19 5.30
N ARG A 39 -10.45 -2.03 4.30
CA ARG A 39 -9.50 -3.06 3.83
C ARG A 39 -8.26 -2.45 3.19
N PHE A 40 -8.46 -1.37 2.44
CA PHE A 40 -7.36 -0.60 1.86
C PHE A 40 -6.50 0.05 2.94
N LEU A 41 -7.11 0.72 3.92
CA LEU A 41 -6.40 1.35 5.04
C LEU A 41 -5.57 0.33 5.83
N ASP A 42 -6.16 -0.82 6.15
CA ASP A 42 -5.47 -1.88 6.88
C ASP A 42 -4.27 -2.42 6.11
N ALA A 43 -4.41 -2.61 4.79
CA ALA A 43 -3.32 -3.11 3.96
C ALA A 43 -2.27 -2.03 3.65
N PHE A 44 -2.67 -0.77 3.43
CA PHE A 44 -1.76 0.33 3.15
C PHE A 44 -0.90 0.71 4.37
N MET A 45 -1.51 0.75 5.56
CA MET A 45 -0.79 0.98 6.81
C MET A 45 -0.12 -0.30 7.35
N VAL A 46 -0.30 -1.43 6.65
CA VAL A 46 0.20 -2.76 7.05
C VAL A 46 -0.19 -3.08 8.50
N PHE A 47 -1.45 -2.81 8.84
CA PHE A 47 -1.97 -2.95 10.19
C PHE A 47 -1.91 -4.40 10.67
N GLU A 48 -1.85 -4.62 11.99
CA GLU A 48 -1.82 -5.97 12.54
C GLU A 48 -3.13 -6.72 12.22
N GLY A 49 -3.01 -7.87 11.58
CA GLY A 49 -4.17 -8.68 11.17
C GLY A 49 -4.69 -8.39 9.76
N CYS A 50 -4.04 -7.49 9.01
CA CYS A 50 -4.31 -7.35 7.58
C CYS A 50 -3.98 -8.65 6.83
N ASP A 51 -4.67 -8.89 5.71
CA ASP A 51 -4.38 -10.03 4.85
C ASP A 51 -3.07 -9.78 4.09
N PRO A 52 -2.05 -10.66 4.20
CA PRO A 52 -0.81 -10.52 3.45
C PRO A 52 -1.02 -10.41 1.93
N ALA A 53 -2.07 -11.04 1.38
CA ALA A 53 -2.38 -10.94 -0.04
C ALA A 53 -2.78 -9.51 -0.45
N ASP A 54 -3.45 -8.78 0.44
CA ASP A 54 -3.86 -7.40 0.20
C ASP A 54 -2.65 -6.46 0.23
N VAL A 55 -1.71 -6.70 1.15
CA VAL A 55 -0.46 -5.93 1.25
C VAL A 55 0.38 -6.11 -0.02
N GLU A 56 0.56 -7.36 -0.47
CA GLU A 56 1.30 -7.64 -1.72
C GLU A 56 0.61 -7.06 -2.95
N PHE A 57 -0.73 -7.09 -2.99
CA PHE A 57 -1.50 -6.48 -4.07
C PHE A 57 -1.32 -4.95 -4.12
N ILE A 58 -1.44 -4.26 -2.97
CA ILE A 58 -1.22 -2.82 -2.87
C ILE A 58 0.22 -2.47 -3.26
N ARG A 59 1.20 -3.24 -2.79
CA ARG A 59 2.61 -3.05 -3.16
C ARG A 59 2.80 -3.08 -4.68
N GLY A 60 2.27 -4.12 -5.34
CA GLY A 60 2.39 -4.27 -6.79
C GLY A 60 1.75 -3.11 -7.56
N LEU A 61 0.55 -2.68 -7.14
CA LEU A 61 -0.11 -1.53 -7.77
C LEU A 61 0.66 -0.21 -7.56
N LEU A 62 1.24 0.01 -6.39
CA LEU A 62 2.09 1.18 -6.13
C LEU A 62 3.34 1.16 -7.00
N GLU A 63 4.02 0.02 -7.08
CA GLU A 63 5.21 -0.13 -7.94
C GLU A 63 4.87 0.13 -9.42
N GLU A 64 3.73 -0.38 -9.90
CA GLU A 64 3.25 -0.06 -11.24
C GLU A 64 2.94 1.43 -11.42
N ALA A 65 2.28 2.07 -10.44
CA ALA A 65 1.95 3.49 -10.51
C ALA A 65 3.22 4.36 -10.55
N VAL A 66 4.23 4.02 -9.75
CA VAL A 66 5.56 4.67 -9.78
C VAL A 66 6.23 4.49 -11.14
N GLN A 67 6.15 3.29 -11.73
CA GLN A 67 6.72 3.04 -13.06
C GLN A 67 6.01 3.83 -14.16
N ARG A 68 4.69 4.00 -14.09
CA ARG A 68 3.91 4.80 -15.05
C ARG A 68 4.20 6.30 -14.95
N ALA A 69 4.63 6.79 -13.78
CA ALA A 69 4.94 8.19 -13.55
C ALA A 69 6.34 8.61 -14.05
N ARG A 70 7.18 7.65 -14.48
CA ARG A 70 8.54 7.88 -15.02
C ARG A 70 8.55 7.97 -16.54
#